data_AF-A0A6B0XF08-F1
#
_entry.id   AF-A0A6B0XF08-F1
#
_cell.length_a   1.000
_cell.length_b   1.000
_cell.length_c   1.000
_cell.angle_alpha   90.00
_cell.angle_beta   90.00
_cell.angle_gamma   90.00
#
_symmetry.space_group_name_H-M   'P 1'
#
loop_
_entity.id
_entity.type
_entity.pdbx_description
1 polymer ?
#
loop_
_entity_poly.entity_id
_entity_poly.type
_entity_poly.pdbx_seq_one_letter_code
_entity_poly.pdbx_strand_id
1 'polypeptide(L)'
;MREELDFADGLITSYGYEVYRGTERLYWYDDFPHPEESALASTFPHHKHVPPDIKRNRIPAPNLQFTGPNLIAIIEEIESLH
;
A
#
# COMPACT_ATOMS: atom_id res chain seq x y z
N MET A 1 12.54 0.46 2.51
CA MET A 1 11.26 0.69 1.82
C MET A 1 11.20 2.16 1.44
N ARG A 2 10.75 2.50 0.24
CA ARG A 2 10.68 3.86 -0.31
C ARG A 2 9.63 3.90 -1.43
N GLU A 3 9.13 5.08 -1.75
CA GLU A 3 8.44 5.36 -3.01
C GLU A 3 9.48 5.83 -4.04
N GLU A 4 9.44 5.25 -5.23
CA GLU A 4 10.32 5.57 -6.35
C GLU A 4 9.52 6.28 -7.44
N LEU A 5 10.06 7.39 -7.95
CA LEU A 5 9.41 8.25 -8.93
C LEU A 5 10.23 8.31 -10.21
N ASP A 6 9.56 8.18 -11.35
CA ASP A 6 10.09 8.59 -12.65
C ASP A 6 9.64 10.02 -12.94
N PHE A 7 10.61 10.95 -13.05
CA PHE A 7 10.31 12.35 -13.32
C PHE A 7 9.83 12.61 -14.74
N ALA A 8 10.33 11.86 -15.73
CA ALA A 8 9.97 12.06 -17.12
C ALA A 8 8.53 11.60 -17.38
N ASP A 9 8.16 10.47 -16.79
CA ASP A 9 6.81 9.91 -16.93
C ASP A 9 5.81 10.47 -15.91
N GLY A 10 6.30 11.09 -14.83
CA GLY A 10 5.47 11.64 -13.76
C GLY A 10 4.72 10.55 -12.98
N LEU A 11 5.34 9.38 -12.83
CA LEU A 11 4.74 8.19 -12.24
C LEU A 11 5.54 7.69 -11.05
N ILE A 12 4.84 7.02 -10.13
CA ILE A 12 5.46 6.12 -9.18
C ILE A 12 5.79 4.82 -9.92
N THR A 13 7.02 4.35 -9.80
CA THR A 13 7.48 3.10 -10.44
C THR A 13 7.54 1.94 -9.46
N SER A 14 7.71 2.23 -8.17
CA SER A 14 7.51 1.28 -7.10
C SER A 14 7.24 1.99 -5.78
N TYR A 15 6.55 1.32 -4.86
CA TYR A 15 6.37 1.86 -3.51
C TYR A 15 6.31 0.76 -2.46
N GLY A 16 6.58 1.16 -1.22
CA GLY A 16 6.18 0.40 -0.06
C GLY A 16 6.09 1.31 1.17
N TYR A 17 5.07 1.08 1.98
CA TYR A 17 4.74 1.89 3.14
C TYR A 17 4.49 1.00 4.35
N GLU A 18 5.22 1.21 5.44
CA GLU A 18 4.96 0.51 6.71
C GLU A 18 4.42 1.49 7.75
N VAL A 19 3.34 1.10 8.43
CA VAL A 19 2.73 1.91 9.49
C VAL A 19 2.97 1.27 10.84
N TYR A 20 3.51 2.06 11.76
CA TYR A 20 3.92 1.64 13.09
C TYR A 20 3.25 2.46 14.19
N ARG A 21 2.99 1.81 15.33
CA ARG A 21 2.68 2.45 16.61
C ARG A 21 3.78 2.09 17.61
N GLY A 22 4.72 3.01 17.82
CA GLY A 22 5.95 2.69 18.55
C GLY A 22 6.75 1.63 17.80
N THR A 23 6.96 0.46 18.42
CA THR A 23 7.66 -0.69 17.80
C THR A 23 6.71 -1.70 17.14
N GLU A 24 5.40 -1.54 17.30
CA GLU A 24 4.40 -2.44 16.72
C GLU A 24 4.13 -2.04 15.27
N ARG A 25 4.32 -2.96 14.32
CA ARG A 25 3.90 -2.76 12.93
C ARG A 25 2.42 -3.10 12.80
N LEU A 26 1.60 -2.10 12.50
CA LEU A 26 0.15 -2.24 12.39
C LEU A 26 -0.25 -2.86 11.05
N TYR A 27 0.32 -2.36 9.95
CA TYR A 27 0.06 -2.79 8.58
C TYR A 27 1.12 -2.26 7.63
N TRP A 28 1.11 -2.73 6.39
CA TRP A 28 1.90 -2.14 5.31
C TRP A 28 1.16 -2.22 3.97
N TYR A 29 1.65 -1.44 3.00
CA TYR A 29 1.25 -1.49 1.61
C TYR A 29 2.48 -1.76 0.75
N ASP A 30 2.31 -2.52 -0.32
CA ASP A 30 3.32 -2.67 -1.37
C ASP A 30 2.64 -2.91 -2.73
N ASP A 31 3.45 -2.93 -3.78
CA ASP A 31 3.08 -3.12 -5.18
C ASP A 31 3.48 -4.49 -5.72
N PHE A 32 3.84 -5.45 -4.84
CA PHE A 32 4.24 -6.77 -5.30
C PHE A 32 3.02 -7.52 -5.87
N PRO A 33 3.05 -7.94 -7.14
CA PRO A 33 1.86 -8.48 -7.79
C PRO A 33 1.49 -9.86 -7.26
N HIS A 34 0.20 -10.05 -6.98
CA HIS A 34 -0.43 -11.32 -6.60
C HIS A 34 -1.52 -11.72 -7.60
N PRO A 35 -1.17 -12.08 -8.84
CA PRO A 35 -2.14 -12.35 -9.91
C PRO A 35 -3.06 -13.55 -9.63
N GLU A 36 -2.63 -14.48 -8.77
CA GLU A 36 -3.40 -15.65 -8.34
C GLU A 36 -4.49 -15.33 -7.31
N GLU A 37 -4.44 -14.16 -6.65
CA GLU A 37 -5.39 -13.77 -5.61
C GLU A 37 -6.55 -12.95 -6.23
N SER A 38 -7.64 -13.63 -6.60
CA SER A 38 -8.80 -12.98 -7.23
C SER A 38 -9.43 -11.87 -6.41
N ALA A 39 -9.30 -11.91 -5.08
CA ALA A 39 -9.78 -10.88 -4.17
C ALA A 39 -9.05 -9.53 -4.34
N LEU A 40 -7.82 -9.53 -4.87
CA LEU A 40 -7.00 -8.34 -5.06
C LEU A 40 -7.10 -7.75 -6.47
N ALA A 41 -7.83 -8.42 -7.37
CA ALA A 41 -7.88 -8.06 -8.80
C ALA A 41 -8.42 -6.64 -9.06
N SER A 42 -9.29 -6.12 -8.18
CA SER A 42 -9.88 -4.78 -8.34
C SER A 42 -8.87 -3.65 -8.17
N THR A 43 -7.74 -3.89 -7.51
CA THR A 43 -6.71 -2.89 -7.24
C THR A 43 -5.33 -3.34 -7.68
N PHE A 44 -5.21 -4.38 -8.50
CA PHE A 44 -3.93 -4.94 -8.91
C PHE A 44 -2.95 -3.87 -9.44
N PRO A 45 -1.69 -3.81 -8.97
CA PRO A 45 -1.05 -4.69 -7.97
C PRO A 45 -1.21 -4.22 -6.50
N HIS A 46 -1.88 -3.10 -6.28
CA HIS A 46 -1.99 -2.40 -5.01
C HIS A 46 -2.80 -3.19 -3.98
N HIS A 47 -2.17 -3.45 -2.84
CA HIS A 47 -2.82 -4.14 -1.74
C HIS A 47 -2.24 -3.71 -0.39
N LYS A 48 -3.00 -4.00 0.67
CA LYS A 48 -2.64 -3.74 2.07
C LYS A 48 -2.51 -5.06 2.81
N HIS A 49 -1.46 -5.18 3.60
CA HIS A 49 -1.24 -6.27 4.53
C HIS A 49 -1.76 -5.91 5.92
N VAL A 50 -2.70 -6.70 6.46
CA VAL A 50 -3.37 -6.41 7.75
C VAL A 50 -3.41 -7.64 8.67
N PRO A 51 -3.42 -7.50 10.01
CA PRO A 51 -3.61 -8.63 10.92
C PRO A 51 -5.00 -9.29 10.80
N PRO A 52 -5.19 -10.56 11.21
CA PRO A 52 -4.19 -11.52 11.69
C PRO A 52 -3.37 -12.16 10.55
N ASP A 53 -2.27 -12.84 10.86
CA ASP A 53 -1.29 -13.40 9.90
C ASP A 53 -0.96 -12.41 8.77
N ILE A 54 -0.44 -11.25 9.17
CA ILE A 54 -0.25 -10.08 8.31
C ILE A 54 0.56 -10.36 7.02
N LYS A 55 1.38 -11.42 6.99
CA LYS A 55 2.12 -11.83 5.78
C LYS A 55 1.25 -12.51 4.71
N ARG A 56 0.06 -12.98 5.08
CA ARG A 56 -0.88 -13.71 4.21
C ARG A 56 -2.26 -13.06 4.12
N ASN A 57 -2.57 -12.13 5.01
CA ASN A 57 -3.84 -11.44 4.99
C ASN A 57 -3.71 -10.09 4.26
N ARG A 58 -4.18 -10.10 3.02
CA ARG A 58 -4.12 -8.99 2.08
C ARG A 58 -5.53 -8.50 1.76
N ILE A 59 -5.70 -7.19 1.65
CA ILE A 59 -6.94 -6.57 1.19
C ILE A 59 -6.66 -5.59 0.05
N PRO A 60 -7.64 -5.33 -0.84
CA PRO A 60 -7.52 -4.31 -1.88
C PRO A 60 -7.17 -2.93 -1.31
N ALA A 61 -6.34 -2.18 -2.04
CA ALA A 61 -5.95 -0.82 -1.69
C ALA A 61 -6.41 0.19 -2.76
N PRO A 62 -7.72 0.54 -2.81
CA PRO A 62 -8.28 1.34 -3.89
C PRO A 62 -7.81 2.80 -3.91
N ASN A 63 -7.19 3.24 -2.82
CA ASN A 63 -6.70 4.61 -2.66
C ASN A 63 -5.22 4.75 -3.04
N LEU A 64 -4.55 3.66 -3.45
CA LEU A 64 -3.17 3.71 -3.93
C LEU A 64 -3.14 3.50 -5.44
N GLN A 65 -2.22 4.22 -6.09
CA GLN A 65 -2.08 4.25 -7.53
C GLN A 65 -0.66 4.65 -7.93
N PHE A 66 -0.30 4.42 -9.20
CA PHE A 66 0.99 4.87 -9.75
C PHE A 66 0.96 6.32 -10.27
N THR A 67 -0.23 6.87 -10.51
CA THR A 67 -0.44 8.15 -11.20
C THR A 67 -0.69 9.33 -10.26
N GLY A 68 -0.51 9.16 -8.95
CA GLY A 68 -0.67 10.24 -7.99
C GLY A 68 -0.05 9.90 -6.63
N PRO A 69 0.05 10.89 -5.71
CA PRO A 69 0.77 10.74 -4.47
C PRO A 69 0.04 9.79 -3.50
N ASN A 70 0.69 8.69 -3.14
CA ASN A 70 0.13 7.70 -2.21
C ASN A 70 0.23 8.15 -0.74
N LEU A 71 1.27 8.91 -0.38
CA LEU A 71 1.53 9.29 1.01
C LEU A 71 0.38 10.10 1.65
N ILE A 72 -0.35 10.92 0.87
CA ILE A 72 -1.47 11.72 1.38
C ILE A 72 -2.60 10.79 1.86
N ALA A 73 -3.00 9.82 1.04
CA ALA A 73 -4.04 8.86 1.39
C ALA A 73 -3.70 8.06 2.66
N ILE A 74 -2.42 7.73 2.85
CA ILE A 74 -1.95 6.98 4.01
C ILE A 74 -1.98 7.85 5.28
N ILE A 75 -1.59 9.12 5.18
CA ILE A 75 -1.67 10.07 6.30
C ILE A 75 -3.13 10.26 6.72
N GLU A 76 -4.03 10.51 5.77
CA GLU A 76 -5.46 10.66 6.03
C GLU A 76 -6.06 9.41 6.69
N GLU A 77 -5.66 8.22 6.23
CA GLU A 77 -6.05 6.96 6.88
C GLU A 77 -5.58 6.92 8.34
N ILE A 78 -4.31 7.24 8.61
CA ILE A 78 -3.75 7.23 9.98
C ILE A 78 -4.50 8.21 10.88
N GLU A 79 -4.80 9.41 10.40
CA GLU A 79 -5.56 10.42 11.14
C GLU A 79 -7.01 9.98 11.44
N SER A 80 -7.58 9.10 10.61
CA SER A 80 -8.91 8.52 10.84
C SER A 80 -8.94 7.38 11.88
N LEU A 81 -7.78 6.84 12.26
CA LEU A 81 -7.63 5.74 13.23
C LEU A 81 -7.52 6.21 14.70
N HIS A 82 -7.90 7.47 14.97
CA HIS A 82 -7.90 8.10 16.29
C HIS A 82 -8.99 7.53 17.23
#